data_AF-A0AA35XYF6-F1
#
_entry.id   AF-A0AA35XYF6-F1
#
_cell.length_a   1.000
_cell.length_b   1.000
_cell.length_c   1.000
_cell.angle_alpha   90.00
_cell.angle_beta   90.00
_cell.angle_gamma   90.00
#
_symmetry.space_group_name_H-M   'P 1'
#
loop_
_entity.id
_entity.type
_entity.pdbx_description
1 polymer ?
#
loop_
_entity_poly.entity_id
_entity_poly.type
_entity_poly.pdbx_seq_one_letter_code
_entity_poly.pdbx_strand_id
1 'polypeptide(L)'
;MPGLKLAIIPKCCQCIALPLMLHFETHNIEQALAELTEAMSRYLHDRLIAPALRPLVNVTVRIIAPDAATGSTGLMGLGLMGLQRAEVLSRKQRGQIMPPTLYDFTLQRQNDPLDTIIKLSHEWVHVAQLASGRYSLTGRRPKPGKPEKFSARWLGVPIGRIDAIPYALRPWEQEAHEWQHKLVVEFIDRFNQENKD
;
A
#
# COMPACT_ATOMS: atom_id res chain seq x y z
N MET A 1 21.04 43.48 41.36
CA MET A 1 20.98 42.01 41.46
C MET A 1 20.06 41.64 42.61
N PRO A 2 19.26 40.57 42.58
CA PRO A 2 18.86 39.65 41.49
C PRO A 2 17.43 39.98 41.00
N GLY A 3 16.94 39.68 39.80
CA GLY A 3 17.24 38.56 38.90
C GLY A 3 16.05 37.60 38.82
N LEU A 4 14.84 38.10 38.53
CA LEU A 4 13.66 37.24 38.32
C LEU A 4 13.79 36.59 36.93
N LYS A 5 14.09 35.29 36.91
CA LYS A 5 14.16 34.47 35.69
C LYS A 5 12.77 34.36 35.08
N LEU A 6 12.58 34.86 33.86
CA LEU A 6 11.50 34.39 32.99
C LEU A 6 11.72 32.90 32.76
N ALA A 7 10.77 32.08 33.21
CA ALA A 7 10.70 30.69 32.83
C ALA A 7 10.47 30.62 31.31
N ILE A 8 11.49 30.16 30.58
CA ILE A 8 11.34 29.75 29.20
C ILE A 8 10.46 28.51 29.23
N ILE A 9 9.18 28.68 28.89
CA ILE A 9 8.29 27.56 28.56
C ILE A 9 8.94 26.85 27.36
N PRO A 10 9.30 25.56 27.46
CA PRO A 10 9.82 24.86 26.30
C PRO A 10 8.74 24.86 25.23
N LYS A 11 9.08 25.42 24.06
CA LYS A 11 8.27 25.34 22.85
C LYS A 11 7.85 23.89 22.69
N CYS A 12 6.54 23.66 22.82
CA CYS A 12 5.87 22.42 22.44
C CYS A 12 6.45 21.98 21.09
N CYS A 13 6.84 20.72 21.00
CA CYS A 13 7.38 20.10 19.79
C CYS A 13 6.59 20.58 18.59
N GLN A 14 7.20 21.41 17.76
CA GLN A 14 6.77 21.55 16.37
C GLN A 14 6.75 20.11 15.84
N CYS A 15 5.56 19.63 15.49
CA CYS A 15 5.41 18.45 14.67
C CYS A 15 6.18 18.76 13.38
N ILE A 16 7.46 18.39 13.34
CA ILE A 16 8.21 18.37 12.10
C ILE A 16 7.43 17.36 11.27
N ALA A 17 6.64 17.87 10.33
CA ALA A 17 5.97 17.04 9.35
C ALA A 17 7.09 16.29 8.63
N LEU A 18 7.30 15.03 9.04
CA LEU A 18 8.19 14.14 8.34
C LEU A 18 7.70 14.09 6.90
N PRO A 19 8.60 14.15 5.90
CA PRO A 19 8.20 14.14 4.51
C PRO A 19 7.30 12.93 4.26
N LEU A 20 6.09 13.19 3.74
CA LEU A 20 5.16 12.15 3.37
C LEU A 20 5.85 11.26 2.32
N MET A 21 6.12 10.01 2.67
CA MET A 21 6.79 9.04 1.79
C MET A 21 5.79 8.34 0.86
N LEU A 22 4.84 9.11 0.31
CA LEU A 22 3.83 8.66 -0.64
C LEU A 22 4.05 9.41 -1.95
N HIS A 23 4.41 8.67 -2.99
CA HIS A 23 4.52 9.14 -4.36
C HIS A 23 3.35 8.63 -5.19
N PHE A 24 2.76 9.52 -5.97
CA PHE A 24 1.60 9.22 -6.79
C PHE A 24 1.88 9.64 -8.23
N GLU A 25 1.65 8.72 -9.17
CA GLU A 25 1.89 8.94 -10.59
C GLU A 25 0.68 8.44 -11.41
N THR A 26 0.27 9.21 -12.42
CA THR A 26 -0.82 8.81 -13.31
C THR A 26 -0.41 8.93 -14.77
N HIS A 27 -0.82 7.97 -15.60
CA HIS A 27 -0.54 7.98 -17.03
C HIS A 27 -1.83 7.75 -17.82
N ASN A 28 -2.21 8.72 -18.65
CA ASN A 28 -3.43 8.70 -19.48
C ASN A 28 -4.73 8.54 -18.67
N ILE A 29 -4.80 9.12 -17.47
CA ILE A 29 -5.97 9.09 -16.57
C ILE A 29 -6.69 10.43 -16.61
N GLU A 30 -8.03 10.43 -16.57
CA GLU A 30 -8.83 11.65 -16.44
C GLU A 30 -8.54 12.35 -15.11
N GLN A 31 -8.44 13.68 -15.12
CA GLN A 31 -8.05 14.48 -13.95
C GLN A 31 -8.88 14.15 -12.70
N ALA A 32 -10.21 14.04 -12.82
CA ALA A 32 -11.08 13.73 -11.69
C ALA A 32 -10.76 12.36 -11.04
N LEU A 33 -10.42 11.35 -11.84
CA LEU A 33 -10.02 10.04 -11.32
C LEU A 33 -8.63 10.10 -10.69
N ALA A 34 -7.70 10.88 -11.26
CA ALA A 34 -6.38 11.10 -10.69
C ALA A 34 -6.48 11.76 -9.29
N GLU A 35 -7.25 12.83 -9.17
CA GLU A 35 -7.48 13.53 -7.89
C GLU A 35 -8.15 12.61 -6.85
N LEU A 36 -9.17 11.84 -7.26
CA LEU A 36 -9.86 10.89 -6.39
C LEU A 36 -8.92 9.81 -5.86
N THR A 37 -8.11 9.22 -6.73
CA THR A 37 -7.18 8.13 -6.37
C THR A 37 -5.98 8.60 -5.55
N GLU A 38 -5.52 9.84 -5.77
CA GLU A 38 -4.51 10.46 -4.92
C GLU A 38 -5.08 10.76 -3.52
N ALA A 39 -6.25 11.40 -3.45
CA ALA A 39 -6.92 11.72 -2.19
C ALA A 39 -7.20 10.45 -1.37
N MET A 40 -7.68 9.40 -2.03
CA MET A 40 -7.89 8.10 -1.41
C MET A 40 -6.59 7.47 -0.93
N SER A 41 -5.51 7.54 -1.70
CA SER A 41 -4.20 6.99 -1.28
C SER A 41 -3.68 7.69 -0.02
N ARG A 42 -3.84 9.01 0.09
CA ARG A 42 -3.50 9.77 1.30
C ARG A 42 -4.35 9.35 2.48
N TYR A 43 -5.67 9.23 2.28
CA TYR A 43 -6.58 8.75 3.30
C TYR A 43 -6.21 7.33 3.79
N LEU A 44 -5.96 6.39 2.88
CA LEU A 44 -5.62 5.01 3.21
C LEU A 44 -4.27 4.90 3.92
N HIS A 45 -3.27 5.68 3.49
CA HIS A 45 -1.98 5.78 4.18
C HIS A 45 -2.19 6.16 5.65
N ASP A 46 -2.94 7.23 5.92
CA ASP A 46 -3.17 7.68 7.28
C ASP A 46 -4.07 6.73 8.09
N ARG A 47 -5.05 6.12 7.43
CA ARG A 47 -6.03 5.25 8.06
C ARG A 47 -5.49 3.87 8.41
N LEU A 48 -4.57 3.33 7.61
CA LEU A 48 -4.09 1.95 7.73
C LEU A 48 -2.67 1.85 8.30
N ILE A 49 -1.83 2.87 8.09
CA ILE A 49 -0.44 2.86 8.58
C ILE A 49 -0.36 3.61 9.91
N ALA A 50 0.03 2.88 10.96
CA ALA A 50 0.22 3.46 12.29
C ALA A 50 1.21 4.64 12.25
N PRO A 51 0.99 5.74 12.99
CA PRO A 51 1.86 6.92 12.93
C PRO A 51 3.35 6.64 13.10
N ALA A 52 3.70 5.69 13.97
CA ALA A 52 5.09 5.28 14.21
C ALA A 52 5.75 4.56 13.01
N LEU A 53 4.96 3.98 12.10
CA LEU A 53 5.44 3.26 10.92
C LEU A 53 5.53 4.14 9.67
N ARG A 54 4.74 5.22 9.58
CA ARG A 54 4.68 6.10 8.39
C ARG A 54 6.05 6.59 7.90
N PRO A 55 7.02 6.96 8.77
CA PRO A 55 8.35 7.41 8.32
C PRO A 55 9.23 6.28 7.74
N LEU A 56 8.81 5.03 7.85
CA LEU A 56 9.55 3.84 7.42
C LEU A 56 8.95 3.19 6.16
N VAL A 57 7.76 3.65 5.75
CA VAL A 57 6.95 3.03 4.70
C VAL A 57 6.93 3.98 3.51
N ASN A 58 7.73 3.66 2.49
CA ASN A 58 7.72 4.38 1.22
C ASN A 58 6.78 3.69 0.26
N VAL A 59 5.79 4.40 -0.25
CA VAL A 59 4.81 3.87 -1.19
C VAL A 59 4.84 4.68 -2.46
N THR A 60 5.00 3.99 -3.60
CA THR A 60 4.78 4.55 -4.93
C THR A 60 3.56 3.87 -5.53
N VAL A 61 2.55 4.66 -5.86
CA VAL A 61 1.31 4.21 -6.51
C VAL A 61 1.28 4.77 -7.92
N ARG A 62 1.16 3.90 -8.92
CA ARG A 62 0.96 4.31 -10.31
C ARG A 62 -0.41 3.89 -10.81
N ILE A 63 -1.19 4.81 -11.38
CA ILE A 63 -2.45 4.47 -12.05
C ILE A 63 -2.30 4.69 -13.56
N ILE A 64 -2.61 3.66 -14.35
CA ILE A 64 -2.43 3.72 -15.81
C ILE A 64 -3.71 3.34 -16.54
N ALA A 65 -4.09 4.09 -17.59
CA ALA A 65 -5.11 3.65 -18.52
C ALA A 65 -4.48 2.74 -19.60
N PRO A 66 -5.19 1.69 -20.06
CA PRO A 66 -4.77 0.96 -21.24
C PRO A 66 -4.73 1.89 -22.45
N ASP A 67 -3.61 1.90 -23.18
CA ASP A 67 -3.47 2.69 -24.41
C ASP A 67 -4.10 1.95 -25.60
N ALA A 68 -5.02 2.61 -26.29
CA ALA A 68 -5.70 2.09 -27.48
C ALA A 68 -4.77 2.02 -28.72
N ALA A 69 -3.71 2.83 -28.78
CA ALA A 69 -2.87 2.98 -29.98
C ALA A 69 -1.79 1.90 -30.13
N THR A 70 -1.31 1.31 -29.04
CA THR A 70 -0.22 0.33 -29.08
C THR A 70 -0.69 -1.13 -29.23
N GLY A 71 -2.00 -1.40 -29.24
CA GLY A 71 -2.52 -2.78 -29.27
C GLY A 71 -1.85 -3.67 -28.21
N SER A 72 -1.35 -3.06 -27.14
CA SER A 72 -0.43 -3.68 -26.19
C SER A 72 -1.19 -4.49 -25.14
N THR A 73 -2.18 -5.27 -25.59
CA THR A 73 -2.58 -6.51 -24.93
C THR A 73 -1.46 -7.55 -24.91
N GLY A 74 -0.34 -7.33 -25.62
CA GLY A 74 0.74 -8.30 -25.84
C GLY A 74 1.90 -8.36 -24.82
N LEU A 75 2.06 -7.36 -23.93
CA LEU A 75 3.04 -7.41 -22.82
C LEU A 75 2.38 -7.23 -21.43
N MET A 76 1.11 -6.82 -21.40
CA MET A 76 0.23 -6.78 -20.22
C MET A 76 -0.85 -7.87 -20.30
N GLY A 77 -0.55 -8.97 -20.99
CA GLY A 77 -1.41 -10.12 -21.15
C GLY A 77 -1.29 -11.05 -19.95
N LEU A 78 -2.15 -10.79 -18.97
CA LEU A 78 -2.62 -11.60 -17.82
C LEU A 78 -2.84 -10.55 -16.72
N GLY A 79 -4.06 -9.99 -16.68
CA GLY A 79 -4.37 -8.75 -15.96
C GLY A 79 -3.95 -8.74 -14.49
N LEU A 80 -4.13 -7.59 -13.82
CA LEU A 80 -3.81 -7.36 -12.39
C LEU A 80 -2.38 -6.86 -12.18
N MET A 81 -2.10 -5.58 -12.44
CA MET A 81 -0.96 -4.97 -11.76
C MET A 81 -1.44 -4.47 -10.41
N GLY A 82 -0.64 -4.78 -9.38
CA GLY A 82 -0.79 -4.63 -7.93
C GLY A 82 0.57 -4.97 -7.30
N LEU A 83 0.66 -5.19 -5.98
CA LEU A 83 1.95 -5.47 -5.32
C LEU A 83 2.58 -6.78 -5.81
N GLN A 84 3.82 -6.70 -6.30
CA GLN A 84 4.53 -7.87 -6.79
C GLN A 84 5.27 -8.59 -5.64
N ARG A 85 5.06 -9.91 -5.54
CA ARG A 85 5.67 -10.76 -4.49
C ARG A 85 7.18 -10.62 -4.39
N ALA A 86 7.87 -10.51 -5.54
CA ALA A 86 9.33 -10.38 -5.61
C ALA A 86 9.86 -9.03 -5.10
N GLU A 87 8.99 -8.04 -4.97
CA GLU A 87 9.30 -6.67 -4.56
C GLU A 87 9.01 -6.45 -3.08
N VAL A 88 8.02 -7.16 -2.52
CA VAL A 88 7.61 -7.05 -1.11
C VAL A 88 8.22 -8.12 -0.18
N LEU A 89 9.44 -8.57 -0.47
CA LEU A 89 10.11 -9.57 0.37
C LEU A 89 10.60 -8.98 1.69
N SER A 90 10.15 -9.57 2.79
CA SER A 90 10.68 -9.33 4.13
C SER A 90 12.14 -9.79 4.23
N ARG A 91 12.96 -9.02 4.95
CA ARG A 91 14.39 -9.31 5.12
C ARG A 91 14.63 -10.00 6.45
N LYS A 92 15.48 -11.03 6.47
CA LYS A 92 15.92 -11.65 7.73
C LYS A 92 17.16 -10.93 8.23
N GLN A 93 17.09 -10.31 9.40
CA GLN A 93 18.20 -9.61 10.05
C GLN A 93 18.29 -10.05 11.51
N ARG A 94 19.46 -10.53 11.94
CA ARG A 94 19.72 -10.99 13.33
C ARG A 94 18.63 -11.94 13.89
N GLY A 95 18.14 -12.85 13.06
CA GLY A 95 17.10 -13.81 13.44
C GLY A 95 15.67 -13.27 13.39
N GLN A 96 15.48 -11.96 13.27
CA GLN A 96 14.18 -11.32 13.11
C GLN A 96 13.80 -11.19 11.63
N ILE A 97 12.50 -11.21 11.35
CA ILE A 97 11.94 -10.93 10.02
C ILE A 97 11.49 -9.47 10.03
N MET A 98 12.16 -8.66 9.22
CA MET A 98 11.89 -7.23 9.07
C MET A 98 10.95 -7.01 7.89
N PRO A 99 9.92 -6.17 8.03
CA PRO A 99 9.03 -5.82 6.94
C PRO A 99 9.78 -5.07 5.82
N PRO A 100 9.27 -5.08 4.58
CA PRO A 100 9.79 -4.21 3.54
C PRO A 100 9.51 -2.73 3.88
N THR A 101 10.36 -1.85 3.36
CA THR A 101 10.26 -0.38 3.56
C THR A 101 9.91 0.36 2.27
N LEU A 102 9.92 -0.33 1.14
CA LEU A 102 9.60 0.18 -0.18
C LEU A 102 8.47 -0.66 -0.76
N TYR A 103 7.41 0.00 -1.19
CA TYR A 103 6.22 -0.59 -1.79
C TYR A 103 6.00 0.13 -3.09
N ASP A 104 6.13 -0.57 -4.20
CA ASP A 104 5.88 -0.03 -5.53
C ASP A 104 4.80 -0.90 -6.16
N PHE A 105 3.70 -0.28 -6.59
CA PHE A 105 2.69 -0.98 -7.36
C PHE A 105 2.05 -0.07 -8.41
N THR A 106 1.72 -0.70 -9.52
CA THR A 106 0.96 -0.08 -10.60
C THR A 106 -0.43 -0.69 -10.61
N LEU A 107 -1.49 0.10 -10.75
CA LEU A 107 -2.84 -0.37 -11.00
C LEU A 107 -3.27 0.06 -12.39
N GLN A 108 -3.92 -0.87 -13.09
CA GLN A 108 -4.63 -0.52 -14.31
C GLN A 108 -5.99 0.06 -13.94
N ARG A 109 -6.33 1.20 -14.55
CA ARG A 109 -7.66 1.80 -14.50
C ARG A 109 -8.72 0.78 -14.94
N GLN A 110 -9.82 0.74 -14.20
CA GLN A 110 -11.02 -0.02 -14.54
C GLN A 110 -12.02 0.87 -15.31
N ASN A 111 -12.95 0.24 -16.02
CA ASN A 111 -14.00 0.97 -16.75
C ASN A 111 -14.83 1.84 -15.80
N ASP A 112 -15.16 1.31 -14.62
CA ASP A 112 -15.78 2.05 -13.53
C ASP A 112 -14.70 2.68 -12.60
N PRO A 113 -14.74 4.01 -12.36
CA PRO A 113 -13.94 4.66 -11.33
C PRO A 113 -14.03 3.97 -9.96
N LEU A 114 -15.22 3.47 -9.57
CA LEU A 114 -15.44 2.80 -8.29
C LEU A 114 -14.62 1.51 -8.17
N ASP A 115 -14.57 0.71 -9.24
CA ASP A 115 -13.76 -0.51 -9.28
C ASP A 115 -12.27 -0.21 -9.18
N THR A 116 -11.82 0.91 -9.76
CA THR A 116 -10.43 1.37 -9.66
C THR A 116 -10.07 1.65 -8.21
N ILE A 117 -10.92 2.38 -7.48
CA ILE A 117 -10.66 2.71 -6.08
C ILE A 117 -10.85 1.53 -5.13
N ILE A 118 -11.72 0.56 -5.44
CA ILE A 118 -11.82 -0.72 -4.72
C ILE A 118 -10.51 -1.51 -4.83
N LYS A 119 -9.95 -1.63 -6.04
CA LYS A 119 -8.65 -2.30 -6.24
C LYS A 119 -7.52 -1.56 -5.54
N LEU A 120 -7.54 -0.22 -5.57
CA LEU A 120 -6.59 0.60 -4.81
C LEU A 120 -6.66 0.31 -3.31
N SER A 121 -7.87 0.21 -2.76
CA SER A 121 -8.07 -0.15 -1.35
C SER A 121 -7.50 -1.54 -1.03
N HIS A 122 -7.73 -2.52 -1.90
CA HIS A 122 -7.20 -3.88 -1.74
C HIS A 122 -5.67 -3.89 -1.58
N GLU A 123 -4.94 -3.23 -2.48
CA GLU A 123 -3.48 -3.15 -2.43
C GLU A 123 -2.98 -2.41 -1.19
N TRP A 124 -3.66 -1.33 -0.78
CA TRP A 124 -3.31 -0.61 0.44
C TRP A 124 -3.49 -1.45 1.71
N VAL A 125 -4.47 -2.36 1.75
CA VAL A 125 -4.58 -3.33 2.84
C VAL A 125 -3.36 -4.24 2.87
N HIS A 126 -2.87 -4.70 1.73
CA HIS A 126 -1.63 -5.48 1.66
C HIS A 126 -0.39 -4.69 2.10
N VAL A 127 -0.25 -3.42 1.69
CA VAL A 127 0.81 -2.53 2.20
C VAL A 127 0.77 -2.50 3.72
N ALA A 128 -0.40 -2.30 4.33
CA ALA A 128 -0.56 -2.23 5.77
C ALA A 128 -0.25 -3.56 6.49
N GLN A 129 -0.70 -4.68 5.93
CA GLN A 129 -0.40 -6.02 6.44
C GLN A 129 1.11 -6.30 6.44
N LEU A 130 1.81 -5.92 5.36
CA LEU A 130 3.25 -6.09 5.21
C LEU A 130 4.03 -5.14 6.13
N ALA A 131 3.68 -3.86 6.15
CA ALA A 131 4.35 -2.83 6.94
C ALA A 131 4.25 -3.10 8.46
N SER A 132 3.10 -3.61 8.90
CA SER A 132 2.89 -4.02 10.31
C SER A 132 3.54 -5.35 10.66
N GLY A 133 4.05 -6.10 9.68
CA GLY A 133 4.60 -7.45 9.87
C GLY A 133 3.54 -8.52 10.17
N ARG A 134 2.24 -8.20 10.07
CA ARG A 134 1.15 -9.18 10.17
C ARG A 134 1.22 -10.18 9.03
N TYR A 135 1.49 -9.70 7.82
CA TYR A 135 1.88 -10.54 6.70
C TYR A 135 3.38 -10.41 6.47
N SER A 136 4.06 -11.53 6.25
CA SER A 136 5.47 -11.50 5.82
C SER A 136 5.70 -12.54 4.74
N LEU A 137 6.43 -12.13 3.71
CA LEU A 137 6.84 -13.00 2.63
C LEU A 137 8.35 -13.11 2.62
N THR A 138 8.86 -14.33 2.72
CA THR A 138 10.30 -14.60 2.66
C THR A 138 10.59 -15.49 1.46
N GLY A 139 11.77 -15.33 0.87
CA GLY A 139 12.15 -16.16 -0.26
C GLY A 139 13.34 -15.56 -1.00
N ARG A 140 13.51 -16.00 -2.24
CA ARG A 140 14.51 -15.44 -3.15
C ARG A 140 13.79 -14.98 -4.41
N ARG A 141 14.27 -13.87 -4.99
CA ARG A 141 13.81 -13.45 -6.32
C ARG A 141 14.00 -14.59 -7.32
N PRO A 142 13.06 -14.77 -8.25
CA PRO A 142 13.16 -15.80 -9.28
C PRO A 142 14.47 -15.68 -10.07
N LYS A 143 15.01 -16.82 -10.47
CA LYS A 143 16.07 -16.92 -11.47
C LYS A 143 15.46 -17.47 -12.76
N PRO A 144 15.96 -17.10 -13.95
CA PRO A 144 15.48 -17.68 -15.20
C PRO A 144 15.47 -19.21 -15.13
N GLY A 145 14.34 -19.83 -15.49
CA GLY A 145 14.15 -21.28 -15.48
C GLY A 145 14.03 -21.94 -14.11
N LYS A 146 13.92 -21.19 -13.00
CA LYS A 146 13.69 -21.75 -11.66
C LYS A 146 12.36 -21.29 -11.07
N PRO A 147 11.57 -22.22 -10.49
CA PRO A 147 10.29 -21.85 -9.88
C PRO A 147 10.51 -20.96 -8.66
N GLU A 148 9.58 -20.02 -8.48
CA GLU A 148 9.53 -19.16 -7.31
C GLU A 148 9.36 -20.00 -6.03
N LYS A 149 10.05 -19.56 -4.98
CA LYS A 149 9.99 -20.20 -3.66
C LYS A 149 9.78 -19.14 -2.61
N PHE A 150 8.52 -18.70 -2.49
CA PHE A 150 8.11 -17.81 -1.43
C PHE A 150 7.40 -18.57 -0.31
N SER A 151 7.73 -18.21 0.91
CA SER A 151 7.14 -18.72 2.14
C SER A 151 6.45 -17.59 2.88
N ALA A 152 5.17 -17.80 3.18
CA ALA A 152 4.32 -16.85 3.87
C ALA A 152 4.27 -17.13 5.38
N ARG A 153 4.18 -16.06 6.16
CA ARG A 153 3.74 -16.09 7.55
C ARG A 153 2.59 -15.11 7.73
N TRP A 154 1.67 -15.47 8.61
CA TRP A 154 0.53 -14.64 8.99
C TRP A 154 0.48 -14.53 10.51
N LEU A 155 0.40 -13.32 11.03
CA LEU A 155 0.39 -13.01 12.47
C LEU A 155 1.54 -13.70 13.21
N GLY A 156 2.72 -13.69 12.60
CA GLY A 156 3.92 -14.33 13.15
C GLY A 156 3.95 -15.85 13.01
N VAL A 157 2.90 -16.52 12.53
CA VAL A 157 2.84 -17.98 12.35
C VAL A 157 3.25 -18.37 10.93
N PRO A 158 4.20 -19.30 10.73
CA PRO A 158 4.50 -19.83 9.39
C PRO A 158 3.30 -20.61 8.84
N ILE A 159 2.83 -20.24 7.64
CA ILE A 159 1.75 -20.97 6.93
C ILE A 159 2.33 -21.92 5.89
N GLY A 160 3.49 -21.60 5.32
CA GLY A 160 4.18 -22.46 4.36
C GLY A 160 4.41 -21.78 3.02
N ARG A 161 4.54 -22.57 1.95
CA ARG A 161 4.82 -22.04 0.61
C ARG A 161 3.56 -21.41 0.01
N ILE A 162 3.68 -20.17 -0.46
CA ILE A 162 2.50 -19.40 -0.91
C ILE A 162 1.74 -20.10 -2.05
N ASP A 163 2.45 -20.70 -3.00
CA ASP A 163 1.86 -21.36 -4.16
C ASP A 163 1.24 -22.72 -3.82
N ALA A 164 1.51 -23.27 -2.63
CA ALA A 164 0.83 -24.45 -2.13
C ALA A 164 -0.48 -24.12 -1.39
N ILE A 165 -0.75 -22.84 -1.15
CA ILE A 165 -1.96 -22.37 -0.46
C ILE A 165 -2.93 -21.86 -1.54
N PRO A 166 -4.09 -22.51 -1.73
CA PRO A 166 -5.14 -22.02 -2.62
C PRO A 166 -5.49 -20.57 -2.30
N TYR A 167 -5.73 -19.75 -3.33
CA TYR A 167 -5.96 -18.31 -3.16
C TYR A 167 -7.08 -18.00 -2.14
N ALA A 168 -8.20 -18.71 -2.26
CA ALA A 168 -9.35 -18.57 -1.37
C ALA A 168 -9.08 -18.92 0.10
N LEU A 169 -7.98 -19.62 0.41
CA LEU A 169 -7.60 -20.01 1.77
C LEU A 169 -6.49 -19.12 2.37
N ARG A 170 -6.07 -18.08 1.65
CA ARG A 170 -5.03 -17.17 2.12
C ARG A 170 -5.66 -16.13 3.06
N PRO A 171 -5.29 -16.10 4.34
CA PRO A 171 -5.95 -15.21 5.30
C PRO A 171 -5.72 -13.72 5.01
N TRP A 172 -4.57 -13.36 4.43
CA TRP A 172 -4.30 -11.98 4.03
C TRP A 172 -5.16 -11.51 2.85
N GLU A 173 -5.49 -12.40 1.90
CA GLU A 173 -6.39 -12.10 0.78
C GLU A 173 -7.84 -11.97 1.25
N GLN A 174 -8.27 -12.85 2.17
CA GLN A 174 -9.60 -12.78 2.78
C GLN A 174 -9.80 -11.46 3.54
N GLU A 175 -8.80 -11.05 4.33
CA GLU A 175 -8.84 -9.76 5.02
C GLU A 175 -8.88 -8.58 4.04
N ALA A 176 -8.03 -8.59 3.00
CA ALA A 176 -8.03 -7.53 1.99
C ALA A 176 -9.37 -7.43 1.27
N HIS A 177 -9.97 -8.57 0.92
CA HIS A 177 -11.28 -8.64 0.30
C HIS A 177 -12.41 -8.12 1.22
N GLU A 178 -12.34 -8.39 2.53
CA GLU A 178 -13.33 -7.90 3.49
C GLU A 178 -13.25 -6.37 3.68
N TRP A 179 -12.02 -5.83 3.74
CA TRP A 179 -11.81 -4.42 4.06
C TRP A 179 -11.93 -3.49 2.87
N GLN A 180 -11.63 -3.93 1.64
CA GLN A 180 -11.57 -3.06 0.47
C GLN A 180 -12.86 -2.23 0.27
N HIS A 181 -14.03 -2.84 0.44
CA HIS A 181 -15.31 -2.15 0.24
C HIS A 181 -15.64 -1.23 1.41
N LYS A 182 -15.36 -1.66 2.65
CA LYS A 182 -15.62 -0.87 3.86
C LYS A 182 -14.83 0.43 3.84
N LEU A 183 -13.56 0.36 3.43
CA LEU A 183 -12.67 1.53 3.34
C LEU A 183 -13.08 2.49 2.22
N VAL A 184 -13.56 1.98 1.09
CA VAL A 184 -14.11 2.83 0.01
C VAL A 184 -15.33 3.59 0.49
N VAL A 185 -16.26 2.93 1.18
CA VAL A 185 -17.45 3.58 1.75
C VAL A 185 -17.04 4.64 2.78
N GLU A 186 -16.15 4.29 3.73
CA GLU A 186 -15.63 5.22 4.73
C GLU A 186 -14.98 6.46 4.09
N PHE A 187 -14.20 6.26 3.02
CA PHE A 187 -13.59 7.35 2.26
C PHE A 187 -14.62 8.24 1.56
N ILE A 188 -15.57 7.66 0.81
CA ILE A 188 -16.57 8.42 0.05
C ILE A 188 -17.44 9.26 0.97
N ASP A 189 -17.88 8.69 2.10
CA ASP A 189 -18.70 9.40 3.07
C ASP A 189 -17.97 10.63 3.62
N ARG A 190 -16.68 10.48 3.93
CA ARG A 190 -15.83 11.57 4.41
C ARG A 190 -15.56 12.60 3.32
N PHE A 191 -15.19 12.16 2.12
CA PHE A 191 -14.90 13.01 0.98
C PHE A 191 -16.11 13.89 0.63
N ASN A 192 -17.31 13.32 0.66
CA ASN A 192 -18.55 14.06 0.41
C ASN A 192 -18.93 15.02 1.54
N GLN A 193 -18.50 14.79 2.78
CA GLN A 193 -18.72 15.73 3.88
C GLN A 193 -17.80 16.95 3.76
N GLU A 194 -16.54 16.73 3.40
CA GLU A 194 -15.52 17.79 3.25
C GLU A 194 -15.79 18.72 2.05
N ASN A 195 -16.61 18.29 1.08
CA ASN A 195 -16.95 19.06 -0.14
C ASN A 195 -18.38 19.63 -0.13
N LYS A 196 -19.06 19.67 1.03
CA LYS A 196 -20.40 20.27 1.19
C LYS A 196 -20.37 21.74 1.65
N ASP A 197 -19.19 22.28 1.90
CA ASP A 197 -18.93 23.68 2.26
C ASP A 197 -18.31 24.45 1.07
#